data_AF-A0AAE0SW16-F1
#
_entry.id   AF-A0AAE0SW16-F1
#
_cell.length_a   1.000
_cell.length_b   1.000
_cell.length_c   1.000
_cell.angle_alpha   90.00
_cell.angle_beta   90.00
_cell.angle_gamma   90.00
#
_symmetry.space_group_name_H-M   'P 1'
#
loop_
_entity.id
_entity.type
_entity.pdbx_description
1 polymer ?
#
loop_
_entity_poly.entity_id
_entity_poly.type
_entity_poly.pdbx_seq_one_letter_code
_entity_poly.pdbx_strand_id
1 'polypeptide(L)'
;MIAECKGELHYFAARVNDLENDPVNTAKLIQVRHENIIKLKTETLAGYSIENLEFIFVKAAEHLPGTLNNIFEKEKWHLHMDLVRSWDDFIPGQIVEFRYYWIWHQGILTEANPSQKTITVIHYGAKHLFATRTIVEEKFEINPSKQDIYISRPDPQYTYTPDEVIRNAKERLGEQKWRSGNRSYDFCRQCVFRKRNN
;
A
#
# COMPACT_ATOMS: atom_id res chain seq x y z
N MET A 1 -5.52 16.88 32.11
CA MET A 1 -4.83 15.99 31.16
C MET A 1 -5.75 15.10 30.32
N ILE A 2 -6.32 13.97 30.78
CA ILE A 2 -7.24 13.17 29.91
C ILE A 2 -8.46 13.99 29.44
N ALA A 3 -8.95 14.92 30.26
CA ALA A 3 -10.04 15.83 29.90
C ALA A 3 -9.62 16.93 28.89
N GLU A 4 -8.35 17.36 28.88
CA GLU A 4 -7.85 18.37 27.94
C GLU A 4 -7.60 17.77 26.55
N CYS A 5 -7.06 16.54 26.48
CA CYS A 5 -6.95 15.81 25.22
C CYS A 5 -8.33 15.55 24.58
N LYS A 6 -9.38 15.32 25.39
CA LYS A 6 -10.75 15.18 24.89
C LYS A 6 -11.27 16.47 24.26
N GLY A 7 -10.98 17.64 24.84
CA GLY A 7 -11.39 18.93 24.26
C GLY A 7 -10.81 19.18 22.86
N GLU A 8 -9.52 18.89 22.68
CA GLU A 8 -8.86 19.07 21.38
C GLU A 8 -9.27 18.02 20.34
N LEU A 9 -9.53 16.78 20.75
CA LEU A 9 -10.07 15.73 19.88
C LEU A 9 -11.49 16.04 19.40
N HIS A 10 -12.35 16.61 20.26
CA HIS A 10 -13.69 17.05 19.88
C HIS A 10 -13.65 18.26 18.92
N TYR A 11 -12.73 19.21 19.14
CA TYR A 11 -12.51 20.33 18.23
C TYR A 11 -12.00 19.85 16.85
N PHE A 12 -11.11 18.86 16.84
CA PHE A 12 -10.60 18.23 15.61
C PHE A 12 -11.70 17.49 14.83
N ALA A 13 -12.54 16.70 15.52
CA ALA A 13 -13.64 15.97 14.89
C ALA A 13 -14.70 16.90 14.27
N ALA A 14 -15.01 18.02 14.92
CA ALA A 14 -15.92 19.04 14.37
C ALA A 14 -15.37 19.66 13.08
N ARG A 15 -14.06 19.98 13.06
CA ARG A 15 -13.41 20.63 11.91
C ARG A 15 -13.24 19.70 10.69
N VAL A 16 -13.14 18.39 10.92
CA VAL A 16 -13.11 17.37 9.86
C VAL A 16 -14.51 17.20 9.25
N ASN A 17 -15.57 17.18 10.06
CA ASN A 17 -16.96 17.11 9.57
C ASN A 17 -17.36 18.31 8.69
N ASP A 18 -16.86 19.51 9.02
CA ASP A 18 -17.11 20.71 8.20
C ASP A 18 -16.42 20.66 6.83
N LEU A 19 -15.34 19.86 6.70
CA LEU A 19 -14.54 19.74 5.48
C LEU A 19 -14.94 18.53 4.60
N GLU A 20 -15.66 17.55 5.13
CA GLU A 20 -16.12 16.37 4.39
C GLU A 20 -17.28 16.67 3.41
N ASN A 21 -17.94 17.84 3.53
CA ASN A 21 -19.03 18.25 2.65
C ASN A 21 -18.56 19.08 1.43
N ASP A 22 -17.24 19.28 1.25
CA ASP A 22 -16.67 20.05 0.13
C ASP A 22 -15.60 19.23 -0.64
N PRO A 23 -15.92 18.70 -1.83
CA PRO A 23 -15.02 17.85 -2.61
C PRO A 23 -13.74 18.57 -3.11
N VAL A 24 -13.66 19.90 -3.02
CA VAL A 24 -12.47 20.67 -3.44
C VAL A 24 -11.34 20.62 -2.39
N ASN A 25 -11.61 20.16 -1.16
CA ASN A 25 -10.68 20.28 -0.04
C ASN A 25 -9.88 19.03 0.34
N THR A 26 -9.93 17.93 -0.43
CA THR A 26 -9.22 16.67 -0.09
C THR A 26 -7.70 16.85 0.11
N ALA A 27 -7.05 17.67 -0.72
CA ALA A 27 -5.61 17.97 -0.58
C ALA A 27 -5.29 18.83 0.66
N LYS A 28 -6.18 19.78 1.01
CA LYS A 28 -6.09 20.57 2.24
C LYS A 28 -6.36 19.71 3.47
N LEU A 29 -7.25 18.72 3.38
CA LEU A 29 -7.52 17.77 4.46
C LEU A 29 -6.29 16.89 4.76
N ILE A 30 -5.60 16.43 3.72
CA ILE A 30 -4.36 15.65 3.84
C ILE A 30 -3.22 16.53 4.38
N GLN A 31 -3.08 17.77 3.91
CA GLN A 31 -2.06 18.70 4.39
C GLN A 31 -2.28 19.09 5.87
N VAL A 32 -3.51 19.46 6.24
CA VAL A 32 -3.88 19.77 7.63
C VAL A 32 -3.74 18.53 8.53
N ARG A 33 -4.00 17.32 8.02
CA ARG A 33 -3.71 16.06 8.74
C ARG A 33 -2.21 15.87 8.97
N HIS A 34 -1.38 16.07 7.95
CA HIS A 34 0.06 15.82 8.05
C HIS A 34 0.75 16.85 8.96
N GLU A 35 0.39 18.13 8.84
CA GLU A 35 0.89 19.21 9.69
C GLU A 35 0.47 19.02 11.16
N ASN A 36 -0.75 18.55 11.44
CA ASN A 36 -1.21 18.31 12.81
C ASN A 36 -0.66 17.02 13.43
N ILE A 37 -0.43 15.95 12.65
CA ILE A 37 0.27 14.74 13.13
C ILE A 37 1.72 15.08 13.47
N ILE A 38 2.39 15.89 12.63
CA ILE A 38 3.75 16.38 12.91
C ILE A 38 3.74 17.27 14.16
N LYS A 39 2.76 18.18 14.29
CA LYS A 39 2.63 19.06 15.46
C LYS A 39 2.37 18.30 16.77
N LEU A 40 1.49 17.31 16.76
CA LEU A 40 1.22 16.40 17.90
C LEU A 40 2.47 15.58 18.27
N LYS A 41 3.25 15.14 17.28
CA LYS A 41 4.55 14.48 17.51
C LYS A 41 5.58 15.42 18.15
N THR A 42 5.56 16.72 17.83
CA THR A 42 6.57 17.68 18.31
C THR A 42 6.22 18.37 19.62
N GLU A 43 4.93 18.61 19.92
CA GLU A 43 4.54 19.49 21.04
C GLU A 43 3.99 18.75 22.27
N THR A 44 3.56 17.48 22.16
CA THR A 44 2.84 16.80 23.27
C THR A 44 3.47 15.45 23.68
N LEU A 45 4.43 14.92 22.94
CA LEU A 45 4.84 13.50 23.06
C LEU A 45 6.35 13.26 23.22
N ALA A 46 7.09 14.26 23.71
CA ALA A 46 8.47 14.07 24.15
C ALA A 46 8.51 13.14 25.39
N GLY A 47 8.65 11.83 25.17
CA GLY A 47 8.78 10.84 26.24
C GLY A 47 8.06 9.50 26.00
N TYR A 48 7.27 9.36 24.94
CA TYR A 48 6.59 8.09 24.63
C TYR A 48 7.33 7.33 23.53
N SER A 49 7.54 6.02 23.71
CA SER A 49 8.04 5.15 22.65
C SER A 49 7.03 5.06 21.50
N ILE A 50 7.52 4.80 20.29
CA ILE A 50 6.68 4.65 19.07
C ILE A 50 5.58 3.58 19.29
N GLU A 51 5.91 2.49 19.96
CA GLU A 51 4.98 1.40 20.31
C GLU A 51 3.81 1.88 21.18
N ASN A 52 4.06 2.80 22.12
CA ASN A 52 3.02 3.38 22.96
C ASN A 52 2.11 4.34 22.18
N LEU A 53 2.62 4.99 21.14
CA LEU A 53 1.83 5.87 20.28
C LEU A 53 0.91 5.06 19.36
N GLU A 54 1.40 3.97 18.78
CA GLU A 54 0.57 3.06 17.99
C GLU A 54 -0.59 2.49 18.82
N PHE A 55 -0.33 2.10 20.06
CA PHE A 55 -1.37 1.60 20.97
C PHE A 55 -2.45 2.65 21.27
N ILE A 56 -2.06 3.92 21.49
CA ILE A 56 -3.01 5.02 21.76
C ILE A 56 -3.86 5.33 20.51
N PHE A 57 -3.26 5.31 19.32
CA PHE A 57 -4.01 5.53 18.07
C PHE A 57 -5.01 4.40 17.79
N VAL A 58 -4.62 3.14 18.04
CA VAL A 58 -5.52 1.98 17.88
C VAL A 58 -6.69 2.06 18.88
N LYS A 59 -6.42 2.39 20.15
CA LYS A 59 -7.46 2.56 21.19
C LYS A 59 -8.42 3.72 20.90
N ALA A 60 -7.91 4.82 20.35
CA ALA A 60 -8.75 5.96 19.96
C ALA A 60 -9.65 5.61 18.75
N ALA A 61 -9.15 4.81 17.81
CA ALA A 61 -9.91 4.35 16.64
C ALA A 61 -11.10 3.45 17.02
N GLU A 62 -10.99 2.64 18.08
CA GLU A 62 -12.07 1.78 18.60
C GLU A 62 -13.33 2.57 19.06
N HIS A 63 -13.24 3.89 19.25
CA HIS A 63 -14.34 4.72 19.77
C HIS A 63 -14.85 5.76 18.75
N LEU A 64 -14.37 5.71 17.51
CA LEU A 64 -14.80 6.63 16.45
C LEU A 64 -16.03 6.09 15.70
N PRO A 65 -16.92 6.96 15.20
CA PRO A 65 -18.10 6.57 14.41
C PRO A 65 -17.72 5.71 13.20
N GLY A 66 -18.61 4.80 12.78
CA GLY A 66 -18.36 3.78 11.75
C GLY A 66 -17.78 4.26 10.41
N THR A 67 -17.92 5.54 10.07
CA THR A 67 -17.29 6.18 8.90
C THR A 67 -15.75 6.26 9.00
N LEU A 68 -15.20 6.48 10.20
CA LEU A 68 -13.74 6.51 10.42
C LEU A 68 -13.16 5.10 10.55
N ASN A 69 -13.92 4.13 11.08
CA ASN A 69 -13.52 2.71 11.03
C ASN A 69 -13.33 2.22 9.59
N ASN A 70 -14.14 2.67 8.63
CA ASN A 70 -13.92 2.38 7.22
C ASN A 70 -12.65 3.05 6.64
N ILE A 71 -12.19 4.16 7.23
CA ILE A 71 -10.96 4.86 6.84
C ILE A 71 -9.73 4.14 7.43
N PHE A 72 -9.78 3.74 8.70
CA PHE A 72 -8.73 2.91 9.33
C PHE A 72 -8.66 1.49 8.76
N GLU A 73 -9.80 0.88 8.42
CA GLU A 73 -9.82 -0.38 7.69
C GLU A 73 -9.20 -0.20 6.29
N LYS A 74 -9.48 0.90 5.57
CA LYS A 74 -8.81 1.20 4.30
C LYS A 74 -7.30 1.40 4.46
N GLU A 75 -6.85 2.00 5.56
CA GLU A 75 -5.43 2.15 5.89
C GLU A 75 -4.76 0.81 6.23
N LYS A 76 -5.48 -0.15 6.84
CA LYS A 76 -4.99 -1.54 7.03
C LYS A 76 -4.69 -2.27 5.72
N TRP A 77 -5.26 -1.84 4.61
CA TRP A 77 -4.99 -2.39 3.27
C TRP A 77 -4.00 -1.55 2.47
N HIS A 78 -3.40 -0.50 3.04
CA HIS A 78 -2.23 0.10 2.44
C HIS A 78 -1.11 -0.94 2.50
N LEU A 79 -0.82 -1.48 1.32
CA LEU A 79 0.36 -2.31 1.10
C LEU A 79 1.56 -1.54 1.64
N HIS A 80 2.05 -1.94 2.81
CA HIS A 80 3.31 -1.44 3.31
C HIS A 80 4.39 -1.96 2.38
N MET A 81 5.08 -1.03 1.74
CA MET A 81 6.10 -1.30 0.75
C MET A 81 7.46 -1.03 1.40
N ASP A 82 8.25 -2.08 1.59
CA ASP A 82 9.59 -2.00 2.15
C ASP A 82 10.61 -1.87 1.02
N LEU A 83 11.57 -0.95 1.18
CA LEU A 83 12.69 -0.83 0.26
C LEU A 83 13.56 -2.09 0.35
N VAL A 84 13.78 -2.74 -0.79
CA VAL A 84 14.66 -3.91 -0.91
C VAL A 84 16.10 -3.48 -0.64
N ARG A 85 16.79 -4.17 0.27
CA ARG A 85 18.20 -3.92 0.60
C ARG A 85 19.11 -5.05 0.16
N SER A 86 18.57 -6.26 0.02
CA SER A 86 19.30 -7.48 -0.28
C SER A 86 18.50 -8.39 -1.20
N TRP A 87 19.15 -9.39 -1.77
CA TRP A 87 18.46 -10.40 -2.57
C TRP A 87 17.56 -11.33 -1.74
N ASP A 88 17.86 -11.48 -0.46
CA ASP A 88 17.10 -12.33 0.47
C ASP A 88 15.73 -11.74 0.82
N ASP A 89 15.53 -10.43 0.55
CA ASP A 89 14.25 -9.77 0.71
C ASP A 89 13.21 -10.26 -0.32
N PHE A 90 13.65 -10.81 -1.46
CA PHE A 90 12.78 -11.28 -2.52
C PHE A 90 12.17 -12.65 -2.21
N ILE A 91 10.87 -12.67 -1.94
CA ILE A 91 10.09 -13.89 -1.71
C ILE A 91 9.04 -14.02 -2.82
N PRO A 92 9.03 -15.12 -3.60
CA PRO A 92 7.98 -15.35 -4.59
C PRO A 92 6.58 -15.21 -3.99
N GLY A 93 5.64 -14.69 -4.79
CA GLY A 93 4.28 -14.36 -4.36
C GLY A 93 4.12 -12.97 -3.74
N GLN A 94 5.19 -12.22 -3.50
CA GLN A 94 5.11 -10.82 -3.09
C GLN A 94 4.72 -9.88 -4.24
N ILE A 95 4.18 -8.72 -3.88
CA ILE A 95 4.07 -7.59 -4.81
C ILE A 95 5.42 -6.90 -4.81
N VAL A 96 6.00 -6.71 -5.99
CA VAL A 96 7.19 -5.90 -6.19
C VAL A 96 6.81 -4.63 -6.94
N GLU A 97 7.30 -3.49 -6.46
CA GLU A 97 7.20 -2.20 -7.12
C GLU A 97 8.57 -1.78 -7.68
N PHE A 98 8.59 -1.44 -8.96
CA PHE A 98 9.79 -1.16 -9.73
C PHE A 98 9.51 -0.13 -10.83
N ARG A 99 10.56 0.36 -11.49
CA ARG A 99 10.42 1.28 -12.63
C ARG A 99 10.20 0.51 -13.93
N TYR A 100 9.08 0.77 -14.60
CA TYR A 100 8.75 0.24 -15.93
C TYR A 100 8.41 1.43 -16.85
N TYR A 101 9.14 1.63 -17.95
CA TYR A 101 9.03 2.86 -18.78
C TYR A 101 9.04 4.17 -17.96
N TRP A 102 9.97 4.29 -17.01
CA TRP A 102 10.16 5.45 -16.13
C TRP A 102 9.02 5.74 -15.14
N ILE A 103 7.93 4.97 -15.15
CA ILE A 103 6.84 5.08 -14.17
C ILE A 103 6.96 4.01 -13.10
N TRP A 104 6.44 4.29 -11.90
CA TRP A 104 6.26 3.27 -10.89
C TRP A 104 5.24 2.23 -11.35
N HIS A 105 5.60 0.97 -11.19
CA HIS A 105 4.83 -0.15 -11.68
C HIS A 105 4.92 -1.31 -10.69
N GLN A 106 3.86 -2.12 -10.64
CA GLN A 106 3.76 -3.22 -9.70
C GLN A 106 3.54 -4.54 -10.44
N GLY A 107 4.10 -5.61 -9.88
CA GLY A 107 3.93 -6.96 -10.38
C GLY A 107 3.97 -7.98 -9.26
N ILE A 108 3.54 -9.21 -9.56
CA ILE A 108 3.70 -10.36 -8.68
C ILE A 108 5.03 -11.02 -9.00
N LEU A 109 5.93 -11.07 -8.01
CA LEU A 109 7.21 -11.75 -8.13
C LEU A 109 6.99 -13.26 -8.23
N THR A 110 7.48 -13.90 -9.30
CA THR A 110 7.40 -15.36 -9.47
C THR A 110 8.74 -16.06 -9.28
N GLU A 111 9.85 -15.35 -9.51
CA GLU A 111 11.21 -15.88 -9.36
C GLU A 111 12.19 -14.74 -9.06
N ALA A 112 13.17 -14.98 -8.20
CA ALA A 112 14.34 -14.12 -8.03
C ALA A 112 15.62 -14.94 -8.20
N ASN A 113 16.54 -14.45 -9.04
CA ASN A 113 17.82 -15.11 -9.33
C ASN A 113 18.98 -14.16 -9.04
N PRO A 114 19.60 -14.26 -7.84
CA PRO A 114 20.69 -13.39 -7.43
C PRO A 114 21.93 -13.50 -8.32
N SER A 115 22.25 -14.71 -8.79
CA SER A 115 23.42 -14.99 -9.64
C SER A 115 23.32 -14.30 -11.00
N GLN A 116 22.11 -14.26 -11.58
CA GLN A 116 21.85 -13.59 -12.85
C GLN A 116 21.44 -12.11 -12.66
N LYS A 117 21.23 -11.68 -11.42
CA LYS A 117 20.68 -10.36 -11.07
C LYS A 117 19.35 -10.08 -11.76
N THR A 118 18.48 -11.09 -11.82
CA THR A 118 17.17 -10.96 -12.46
C THR A 118 16.03 -11.32 -11.53
N ILE A 119 14.88 -10.69 -11.74
CA ILE A 119 13.59 -11.13 -11.21
C ILE A 119 12.64 -11.45 -12.36
N THR A 120 11.75 -12.41 -12.15
CA THR A 120 10.63 -12.69 -13.05
C THR A 120 9.36 -12.22 -12.37
N VAL A 121 8.56 -11.41 -13.06
CA VAL A 121 7.33 -10.83 -12.50
C VAL A 121 6.17 -10.96 -13.46
N ILE A 122 4.98 -11.22 -12.93
CA ILE A 122 3.73 -11.14 -13.68
C ILE A 122 3.12 -9.76 -13.44
N HIS A 123 2.87 -9.01 -14.50
CA HIS A 123 2.36 -7.64 -14.40
C HIS A 123 1.62 -7.22 -15.68
N TYR A 124 1.02 -6.02 -15.66
CA TYR A 124 0.45 -5.41 -16.87
C TYR A 124 1.57 -4.82 -17.74
N GLY A 125 2.10 -5.62 -18.66
CA GLY A 125 3.07 -5.19 -19.66
C GLY A 125 2.43 -4.48 -20.85
N ALA A 126 3.24 -3.71 -21.58
CA ALA A 126 2.87 -3.09 -22.85
C ALA A 126 4.06 -3.14 -23.79
N LYS A 127 3.84 -3.47 -25.07
CA LYS A 127 4.92 -3.48 -26.08
C LYS A 127 5.58 -2.09 -26.26
N HIS A 128 4.81 -1.03 -26.01
CA HIS A 128 5.27 0.36 -25.98
C HIS A 128 4.28 1.21 -25.15
N LEU A 129 4.64 2.48 -24.86
CA LEU A 129 3.92 3.37 -23.93
C LEU A 129 2.39 3.50 -24.18
N PHE A 130 1.97 3.35 -25.44
CA PHE A 130 0.59 3.49 -25.90
C PHE A 130 -0.07 2.17 -26.35
N ALA A 131 0.62 1.04 -26.22
CA ALA A 131 0.05 -0.25 -26.61
C ALA A 131 -1.05 -0.67 -25.62
N THR A 132 -1.99 -1.48 -26.10
CA THR A 132 -2.92 -2.20 -25.21
C THR A 132 -2.10 -3.00 -24.20
N ARG A 133 -2.36 -2.77 -22.92
CA ARG A 133 -1.70 -3.47 -21.84
C ARG A 133 -2.30 -4.86 -21.69
N THR A 134 -1.43 -5.85 -21.51
CA THR A 134 -1.78 -7.24 -21.33
C THR A 134 -1.05 -7.78 -20.11
N ILE A 135 -1.67 -8.67 -19.35
CA ILE A 135 -0.95 -9.35 -18.27
C ILE A 135 0.07 -10.31 -18.89
N VAL A 136 1.34 -10.13 -18.56
CA VAL A 136 2.49 -10.88 -19.08
C VAL A 136 3.40 -11.31 -17.95
N GLU A 137 4.21 -12.34 -18.20
CA GLU A 137 5.34 -12.71 -17.35
C GLU A 137 6.63 -12.22 -18.03
N GLU A 138 7.35 -11.31 -17.38
CA GLU A 138 8.56 -10.70 -17.92
C GLU A 138 9.72 -10.84 -16.93
N LYS A 139 10.92 -11.04 -17.49
CA LYS A 139 12.17 -11.10 -16.73
C LYS A 139 12.84 -9.73 -16.80
N PHE A 140 13.17 -9.18 -15.63
CA PHE A 140 13.83 -7.90 -15.47
C PHE A 140 15.21 -8.10 -14.85
N GLU A 141 16.23 -7.48 -15.44
CA GLU A 141 17.50 -7.29 -14.77
C GLU A 141 17.34 -6.16 -13.74
N ILE A 142 17.73 -6.44 -12.50
CA ILE A 142 17.62 -5.49 -11.41
C ILE A 142 18.92 -5.40 -10.62
N ASN A 143 19.14 -4.24 -10.02
CA ASN A 143 20.21 -4.02 -9.07
C ASN A 143 19.67 -3.34 -7.81
N PRO A 144 19.37 -4.11 -6.75
CA PRO A 144 18.83 -3.56 -5.50
C PRO A 144 19.69 -2.47 -4.85
N SER A 145 21.00 -2.43 -5.13
CA SER A 145 21.91 -1.40 -4.60
C SER A 145 21.88 -0.07 -5.35
N LYS A 146 21.31 -0.04 -6.57
CA LYS A 146 21.30 1.13 -7.47
C LYS A 146 19.90 1.55 -7.92
N GLN A 147 18.91 0.71 -7.68
CA GLN A 147 17.53 0.93 -8.08
C GLN A 147 16.63 0.87 -6.86
N ASP A 148 15.72 1.83 -6.77
CA ASP A 148 14.65 1.80 -5.79
C ASP A 148 13.63 0.73 -6.21
N ILE A 149 13.63 -0.38 -5.48
CA ILE A 149 12.71 -1.51 -5.64
C ILE A 149 12.06 -1.73 -4.29
N TYR A 150 10.73 -1.83 -4.28
CA TYR A 150 10.00 -2.04 -3.05
C TYR A 150 9.25 -3.38 -3.10
N ILE A 151 9.06 -4.01 -1.96
CA ILE A 151 8.30 -5.25 -1.82
C ILE A 151 7.19 -5.09 -0.79
N SER A 152 6.09 -5.81 -0.99
CA SER A 152 5.00 -5.83 -0.02
C SER A 152 5.22 -6.86 1.09
N ARG A 153 4.73 -6.52 2.28
CA ARG A 153 4.61 -7.44 3.42
C ARG A 153 3.19 -7.42 3.99
N PRO A 154 2.19 -7.91 3.23
CA PRO A 154 0.81 -7.90 3.68
C PRO A 154 0.58 -8.92 4.80
N ASP A 155 -0.41 -8.65 5.65
CA ASP A 155 -0.78 -9.53 6.76
C ASP A 155 -1.26 -10.92 6.24
N PRO A 156 -0.59 -12.02 6.64
CA PRO A 156 -0.92 -13.38 6.21
C PRO A 156 -2.36 -13.81 6.51
N GLN A 157 -3.03 -13.19 7.49
CA GLN A 157 -4.43 -13.50 7.81
C GLN A 157 -5.38 -13.18 6.65
N TYR A 158 -5.03 -12.16 5.85
CA TYR A 158 -5.90 -11.61 4.81
C TYR A 158 -5.41 -11.93 3.39
N THR A 159 -4.26 -12.57 3.25
CA THR A 159 -3.68 -12.91 1.94
C THR A 159 -3.73 -14.40 1.64
N TYR A 160 -3.69 -14.71 0.35
CA TYR A 160 -3.38 -16.06 -0.11
C TYR A 160 -1.94 -16.44 0.23
N THR A 161 -1.65 -17.74 0.23
CA THR A 161 -0.26 -18.23 0.33
C THR A 161 0.53 -17.84 -0.92
N PRO A 162 1.88 -17.74 -0.85
CA PRO A 162 2.71 -17.44 -2.01
C PRO A 162 2.37 -18.23 -3.28
N ASP A 163 2.20 -19.55 -3.17
CA ASP A 163 1.88 -20.42 -4.30
C ASP A 163 0.51 -20.12 -4.91
N GLU A 164 -0.49 -19.84 -4.06
CA GLU A 164 -1.81 -19.44 -4.51
C GLU A 164 -1.78 -18.07 -5.19
N VAL A 165 -1.01 -17.11 -4.69
CA VAL A 165 -0.84 -15.80 -5.34
C VAL A 165 -0.24 -15.98 -6.74
N ILE A 166 0.83 -16.77 -6.86
CA ILE A 166 1.48 -17.06 -8.13
C ILE A 166 0.52 -17.77 -9.09
N ARG A 167 -0.24 -18.77 -8.60
CA ARG A 167 -1.27 -19.46 -9.39
C ARG A 167 -2.33 -18.46 -9.90
N ASN A 168 -2.89 -17.64 -9.01
CA ASN A 168 -3.89 -16.62 -9.35
C ASN A 168 -3.34 -15.61 -10.37
N ALA A 169 -2.06 -15.26 -10.31
CA ALA A 169 -1.42 -14.38 -11.28
C ALA A 169 -1.26 -15.06 -12.65
N LYS A 170 -0.81 -16.33 -12.67
CA LYS A 170 -0.62 -17.12 -13.90
C LYS A 170 -1.93 -17.40 -14.65
N GLU A 171 -3.03 -17.66 -13.93
CA GLU A 171 -4.35 -17.86 -14.53
C GLU A 171 -4.86 -16.66 -15.34
N ARG A 172 -4.28 -15.47 -15.11
CA ARG A 172 -4.68 -14.21 -15.73
C ARG A 172 -3.77 -13.77 -16.88
N LEU A 173 -2.76 -14.56 -17.23
CA LEU A 173 -1.87 -14.25 -18.36
C LEU A 173 -2.68 -14.05 -19.64
N GLY A 174 -2.36 -12.99 -20.39
CA GLY A 174 -3.05 -12.60 -21.62
C GLY A 174 -4.32 -11.76 -21.42
N GLU A 175 -4.80 -11.55 -20.19
CA GLU A 175 -5.93 -10.66 -19.95
C GLU A 175 -5.61 -9.22 -20.39
N GLN A 176 -6.56 -8.63 -21.12
CA GLN A 176 -6.46 -7.25 -21.63
C GLN A 176 -7.49 -6.31 -20.99
N LYS A 177 -8.16 -6.73 -19.90
CA LYS A 177 -9.30 -6.02 -19.29
C LYS A 177 -8.88 -4.69 -18.69
N TRP A 178 -8.66 -3.72 -19.58
CA TRP A 178 -8.16 -2.40 -19.31
C TRP A 178 -9.36 -1.42 -19.20
N ARG A 179 -9.88 -1.14 -17.97
CA ARG A 179 -10.68 0.09 -17.64
C ARG A 179 -9.87 1.15 -16.84
N SER A 180 -9.86 2.44 -17.24
CA SER A 180 -9.12 3.63 -16.71
C SER A 180 -8.73 3.62 -15.21
N GLY A 181 -7.52 4.09 -14.85
CA GLY A 181 -7.00 4.12 -13.46
C GLY A 181 -5.72 3.29 -13.25
N ASN A 182 -5.11 3.27 -12.06
CA ASN A 182 -3.77 2.71 -11.77
C ASN A 182 -3.81 1.19 -11.47
N ARG A 183 -3.53 0.33 -12.48
CA ARG A 183 -4.08 -1.06 -12.56
C ARG A 183 -3.14 -2.18 -12.22
N SER A 184 -1.83 -1.91 -12.21
CA SER A 184 -0.88 -2.89 -11.70
C SER A 184 -1.20 -3.19 -10.23
N TYR A 185 -1.56 -2.15 -9.47
CA TYR A 185 -2.05 -2.28 -8.10
C TYR A 185 -3.31 -3.14 -7.99
N ASP A 186 -4.35 -2.82 -8.75
CA ASP A 186 -5.62 -3.56 -8.68
C ASP A 186 -5.45 -5.03 -9.09
N PHE A 187 -4.63 -5.29 -10.11
CA PHE A 187 -4.26 -6.66 -10.49
C PHE A 187 -3.56 -7.38 -9.33
N CYS A 188 -2.49 -6.80 -8.80
CA CYS A 188 -1.72 -7.40 -7.72
C CYS A 188 -2.60 -7.65 -6.49
N ARG A 189 -3.45 -6.68 -6.14
CA ARG A 189 -4.40 -6.77 -5.02
C ARG A 189 -5.39 -7.92 -5.20
N GLN A 190 -5.94 -8.10 -6.40
CA GLN A 190 -6.85 -9.20 -6.72
C GLN A 190 -6.18 -10.58 -6.65
N CYS A 191 -4.88 -10.66 -6.93
CA CYS A 191 -4.12 -11.91 -6.83
C CYS A 191 -3.71 -12.22 -5.39
N VAL A 192 -3.43 -11.19 -4.57
CA VAL A 192 -2.87 -11.32 -3.21
C VAL A 192 -3.92 -11.46 -2.13
N PHE A 193 -4.99 -10.67 -2.17
CA PHE A 193 -5.93 -10.59 -1.05
C PHE A 193 -7.15 -11.48 -1.24
N ARG A 194 -7.55 -12.15 -0.16
CA ARG A 194 -8.78 -12.94 -0.13
C ARG A 194 -9.99 -12.01 -0.22
N LYS A 195 -11.00 -12.39 -1.01
CA LYS A 195 -12.30 -11.70 -0.95
C LYS A 195 -12.92 -11.98 0.41
N ARG A 196 -13.37 -10.94 1.13
CA ARG A 196 -14.25 -11.14 2.29
C ARG A 196 -15.52 -11.81 1.76
N ASN A 197 -15.91 -12.94 2.36
CA ASN A 197 -17.28 -13.40 2.27
C ASN A 197 -18.11 -12.37 3.05
N ASN A 198 -18.86 -11.54 2.32
CA ASN A 198 -19.84 -10.64 2.93
C ASN A 198 -21.03 -11.45 3.45
#